data_AF-A0A971NJS4-F1
#
_entry.id   AF-A0A971NJS4-F1
#
_cell.length_a   1.000
_cell.length_b   1.000
_cell.length_c   1.000
_cell.angle_alpha   90.00
_cell.angle_beta   90.00
_cell.angle_gamma   90.00
#
_symmetry.space_group_name_H-M   'P 1'
#
loop_
_entity.id
_entity.type
_entity.pdbx_description
1 polymer ?
#
loop_
_entity_poly.entity_id
_entity_poly.type
_entity_poly.pdbx_seq_one_letter_code
_entity_poly.pdbx_strand_id
1 'polypeptide(L)'
;MKGQKMLKVCSILLILTCLFGLVATGLGISNVLDTKEIKEQEKADTLADIQTLEDGSATLESNRKAYEEGKATYEEGLAKYEEGKKALEAGQAEYDAGAATLAANTAAYNSGKTTYQSGLAQYNDGLAKYNAGLAKYNAGLQEYKAGQALITEYEAGQAKVAEYEAGQAKVAEYEAGKAKIDAMTPTYVAGKAEYEQKLAQFNAGVEAGLITGDLKTQYEQQLAAAKAKLDEYEAGAAKLEAEKPKYEAGKAMLAAKKAEYEAGKAKLEANKAAYEAGKSKLAAAGPQLTAANTQLASAKTQLASAKTQLDAGKAKLNEYEAGQAKLKAAKVQLDEGKATLAAAEKQLEEGKAKLKEFEDGEAKVEAGFAELSKNADVKAKIDAGMKPIEAAREVVDEETIKTTDELMSRMYQYIALAVAAIFGLIAAILGAGAAKMPAVNKIKGGLILGLLSLLVAIGANVYGALNTYHEFPVQMAAMVAVGVFALLFVIAMNTYKNGLLAMLKGE
;
A
#
# COMPACT_ATOMS: atom_id res chain seq x y z
N MET A 1 76.43 109.70 -8.26
CA MET A 1 75.40 109.36 -7.23
C MET A 1 74.05 108.87 -7.77
N LYS A 2 73.48 109.40 -8.88
CA LYS A 2 72.16 108.95 -9.39
C LYS A 2 72.09 107.46 -9.78
N GLY A 3 73.13 106.92 -10.43
CA GLY A 3 73.17 105.50 -10.86
C GLY A 3 73.22 104.46 -9.74
N GLN A 4 73.92 104.74 -8.63
CA GLN A 4 73.97 103.84 -7.46
C GLN A 4 72.61 103.70 -6.77
N LYS A 5 71.80 104.77 -6.73
CA LYS A 5 70.46 104.73 -6.14
C LYS A 5 69.53 103.85 -6.98
N MET A 6 69.57 103.99 -8.30
CA MET A 6 68.75 103.21 -9.22
C MET A 6 69.10 101.71 -9.16
N LEU A 7 70.39 101.35 -9.19
CA LEU A 7 70.81 99.95 -9.07
C LEU A 7 70.38 99.32 -7.74
N LYS A 8 70.46 100.07 -6.62
CA LYS A 8 69.96 99.61 -5.31
C LYS A 8 68.46 99.36 -5.32
N VAL A 9 67.67 100.26 -5.91
CA VAL A 9 66.21 100.10 -6.03
C VAL A 9 65.87 98.87 -6.87
N CYS A 10 66.49 98.71 -8.06
CA CYS A 10 66.27 97.52 -8.89
C CYS A 10 66.68 96.22 -8.17
N SER A 11 67.76 96.27 -7.36
CA SER A 11 68.19 95.11 -6.56
C SER A 11 67.18 94.76 -5.47
N ILE A 12 66.66 95.75 -4.74
CA ILE A 12 65.67 95.52 -3.68
C ILE A 12 64.37 94.95 -4.25
N LEU A 13 63.90 95.51 -5.38
CA LEU A 13 62.70 95.02 -6.05
C LEU A 13 62.90 93.57 -6.54
N LEU A 14 64.05 93.26 -7.14
CA LEU A 14 64.38 91.90 -7.56
C LEU A 14 64.43 90.93 -6.36
N ILE A 15 65.04 91.32 -5.23
CA ILE A 15 65.05 90.52 -3.99
C ILE A 15 63.63 90.19 -3.54
N LEU A 16 62.75 91.20 -3.44
CA LEU A 16 61.37 91.01 -2.99
C LEU A 16 60.59 90.07 -3.93
N THR A 17 60.75 90.24 -5.25
CA THR A 17 60.08 89.37 -6.22
C THR A 17 60.62 87.94 -6.23
N CYS A 18 61.92 87.75 -5.98
CA CYS A 18 62.50 86.42 -5.86
C CYS A 18 62.07 85.71 -4.59
N LEU A 19 61.96 86.42 -3.45
CA LEU A 19 61.43 85.83 -2.21
C LEU A 19 59.97 85.42 -2.37
N PHE A 20 59.15 86.26 -3.01
CA PHE A 20 57.77 85.90 -3.35
C PHE A 20 57.72 84.69 -4.29
N GLY A 21 58.57 84.65 -5.32
CA GLY A 21 58.67 83.52 -6.25
C GLY A 21 59.02 82.20 -5.56
N LEU A 22 59.92 82.22 -4.56
CA LEU A 22 60.29 81.03 -3.79
C LEU A 22 59.15 80.52 -2.89
N VAL A 23 58.41 81.43 -2.25
CA VAL A 23 57.21 81.05 -1.46
C VAL A 23 56.13 80.48 -2.37
N ALA A 24 55.89 81.11 -3.52
CA ALA A 24 54.95 80.62 -4.52
C ALA A 24 55.33 79.24 -5.05
N THR A 25 56.62 78.96 -5.27
CA THR A 25 57.11 77.62 -5.61
C THR A 25 56.82 76.60 -4.50
N GLY A 26 57.11 76.92 -3.23
CA GLY A 26 56.88 75.98 -2.12
C GLY A 26 55.42 75.58 -1.96
N LEU A 27 54.51 76.55 -2.01
CA LEU A 27 53.07 76.31 -1.95
C LEU A 27 52.56 75.57 -3.20
N GLY A 28 53.09 75.90 -4.38
CA GLY A 28 52.76 75.25 -5.63
C GLY A 28 53.15 73.78 -5.69
N ILE A 29 54.37 73.44 -5.24
CA ILE A 29 54.84 72.05 -5.15
C ILE A 29 54.00 71.26 -4.14
N SER A 30 53.66 71.84 -2.98
CA SER A 30 52.77 71.19 -2.01
C SER A 30 51.42 70.84 -2.64
N ASN A 31 50.80 71.80 -3.35
CA ASN A 31 49.53 71.56 -4.03
C ASN A 31 49.61 70.47 -5.11
N VAL A 32 50.72 70.37 -5.85
CA VAL A 32 50.97 69.29 -6.82
C VAL A 32 51.04 67.93 -6.11
N LEU A 33 51.74 67.85 -4.97
CA LEU A 33 51.85 66.63 -4.19
C LEU A 33 50.50 66.21 -3.57
N ASP A 34 49.75 67.16 -3.00
CA ASP A 34 48.42 66.90 -2.44
C ASP A 34 47.44 66.41 -3.52
N THR A 35 47.47 67.06 -4.69
CA THR A 35 46.63 66.66 -5.85
C THR A 35 47.00 65.27 -6.35
N LYS A 36 48.31 64.96 -6.38
CA LYS A 36 48.80 63.64 -6.74
C LYS A 36 48.27 62.57 -5.78
N GLU A 37 48.37 62.80 -4.48
CA GLU A 37 47.91 61.86 -3.46
C GLU A 37 46.40 61.60 -3.57
N ILE A 38 45.60 62.66 -3.74
CA ILE A 38 44.15 62.54 -3.96
C ILE A 38 43.84 61.73 -5.21
N LYS A 39 44.51 62.01 -6.33
CA LYS A 39 44.27 61.32 -7.61
C LYS A 39 44.74 59.87 -7.60
N GLU A 40 45.84 59.57 -6.89
CA GLU A 40 46.28 58.19 -6.68
C GLU A 40 45.29 57.41 -5.81
N GLN A 41 44.69 58.05 -4.79
CA GLN A 41 43.64 57.45 -3.98
C GLN A 41 42.35 57.24 -4.77
N GLU A 42 41.87 58.25 -5.51
CA GLU A 42 40.68 58.13 -6.39
C GLU A 42 40.87 57.01 -7.42
N LYS A 43 42.07 56.88 -7.99
CA LYS A 43 42.44 55.76 -8.86
C LYS A 43 42.34 54.42 -8.14
N ALA A 44 42.92 54.31 -6.95
CA ALA A 44 42.92 53.08 -6.18
C ALA A 44 41.50 52.64 -5.81
N ASP A 45 40.66 53.58 -5.38
CA ASP A 45 39.26 53.34 -5.05
C ASP A 45 38.46 52.90 -6.30
N THR A 46 38.64 53.62 -7.42
CA THR A 46 37.99 53.26 -8.69
C THR A 46 38.41 51.86 -9.18
N LEU A 47 39.70 51.51 -9.06
CA LEU A 47 40.17 50.17 -9.42
C LEU A 47 39.63 49.09 -8.48
N ALA A 48 39.45 49.39 -7.19
CA ALA A 48 38.85 48.46 -6.24
C ALA A 48 37.35 48.23 -6.52
N ASP A 49 36.63 49.28 -6.91
CA ASP A 49 35.23 49.18 -7.34
C ASP A 49 35.09 48.38 -8.64
N ILE A 50 35.95 48.63 -9.64
CA ILE A 50 36.03 47.85 -10.87
C ILE A 50 36.32 46.38 -10.57
N GLN A 51 37.26 46.10 -9.67
CA GLN A 51 37.59 44.72 -9.27
C GLN A 51 36.40 44.04 -8.59
N THR A 52 35.69 44.75 -7.71
CA THR A 52 34.48 44.24 -7.05
C THR A 52 33.40 43.88 -8.07
N LEU A 53 33.23 44.71 -9.10
CA LEU A 53 32.27 44.45 -10.18
C LEU A 53 32.72 43.28 -11.06
N GLU A 54 34.01 43.13 -11.33
CA GLU A 54 34.58 42.00 -12.05
C GLU A 54 34.39 40.68 -11.30
N ASP A 55 34.68 40.66 -10.00
CA ASP A 55 34.46 39.51 -9.12
C ASP A 55 32.96 39.19 -9.02
N GLY A 56 32.10 40.19 -8.93
CA GLY A 56 30.64 40.05 -8.94
C GLY A 56 30.13 39.46 -10.26
N SER A 57 30.64 39.93 -11.40
CA SER A 57 30.29 39.41 -12.73
C SER A 57 30.78 37.97 -12.92
N ALA A 58 31.97 37.63 -12.44
CA ALA A 58 32.49 36.26 -12.47
C ALA A 58 31.67 35.32 -11.57
N THR A 59 31.28 35.80 -10.39
CA THR A 59 30.40 35.08 -9.46
C THR A 59 29.03 34.84 -10.08
N LEU A 60 28.45 35.84 -10.74
CA LEU A 60 27.17 35.71 -11.44
C LEU A 60 27.23 34.66 -12.55
N GLU A 61 28.31 34.64 -13.33
CA GLU A 61 28.47 33.64 -14.39
C GLU A 61 28.66 32.22 -13.81
N SER A 62 29.37 32.08 -12.69
CA SER A 62 29.42 30.83 -11.94
C SER A 62 28.04 30.41 -11.40
N ASN A 63 27.26 31.37 -10.88
CA ASN A 63 25.91 31.16 -10.37
C ASN A 63 24.91 30.83 -11.49
N ARG A 64 25.12 31.32 -12.72
CA ARG A 64 24.33 30.97 -13.91
C ARG A 64 24.37 29.46 -14.17
N LYS A 65 25.54 28.86 -14.03
CA LYS A 65 25.69 27.40 -14.16
C LYS A 65 24.93 26.66 -13.05
N ALA A 66 25.03 27.15 -11.81
CA ALA A 66 24.29 26.57 -10.68
C ALA A 66 22.76 26.75 -10.80
N TYR A 67 22.32 27.85 -11.42
CA TYR A 67 20.93 28.11 -11.80
C TYR A 67 20.44 27.08 -12.82
N GLU A 68 21.17 26.86 -13.91
CA GLU A 68 20.75 25.92 -14.96
C GLU A 68 20.71 24.49 -14.43
N GLU A 69 21.69 24.11 -13.60
CA GLU A 69 21.70 22.84 -12.87
C GLU A 69 20.51 22.73 -11.88
N GLY A 70 20.19 23.82 -11.18
CA GLY A 70 19.05 23.90 -10.27
C GLY A 70 17.71 23.79 -10.99
N LYS A 71 17.57 24.44 -12.15
CA LYS A 71 16.39 24.36 -13.01
C LYS A 71 16.21 22.95 -13.57
N ALA A 72 17.28 22.32 -14.04
CA ALA A 72 17.23 20.92 -14.48
C ALA A 72 16.82 19.99 -13.32
N THR A 73 17.35 20.21 -12.12
CA THR A 73 16.97 19.46 -10.90
C THR A 73 15.50 19.69 -10.53
N TYR A 74 14.99 20.92 -10.67
CA TYR A 74 13.58 21.27 -10.46
C TYR A 74 12.67 20.54 -11.46
N GLU A 75 13.01 20.55 -12.75
CA GLU A 75 12.23 19.88 -13.79
C GLU A 75 12.22 18.36 -13.59
N GLU A 76 13.37 17.77 -13.23
CA GLU A 76 13.47 16.35 -12.87
C GLU A 76 12.64 16.02 -11.61
N GLY A 77 12.71 16.87 -10.59
CA GLY A 77 11.90 16.76 -9.38
C GLY A 77 10.41 16.84 -9.67
N LEU A 78 9.97 17.77 -10.52
CA LEU A 78 8.57 17.90 -10.94
C LEU A 78 8.08 16.65 -11.70
N ALA A 79 8.90 16.10 -12.58
CA ALA A 79 8.58 14.85 -13.27
C ALA A 79 8.42 13.68 -12.28
N LYS A 80 9.35 13.53 -11.32
CA LYS A 80 9.27 12.51 -10.26
C LYS A 80 8.08 12.72 -9.34
N TYR A 81 7.70 13.97 -9.06
CA TYR A 81 6.52 14.31 -8.27
C TYR A 81 5.24 13.81 -8.96
N GLU A 82 5.09 14.07 -10.26
CA GLU A 82 3.93 13.62 -11.04
C GLU A 82 3.90 12.09 -11.19
N GLU A 83 5.05 11.44 -11.36
CA GLU A 83 5.15 9.97 -11.35
C GLU A 83 4.77 9.38 -9.98
N GLY A 84 5.26 9.97 -8.88
CA GLY A 84 4.92 9.57 -7.52
C GLY A 84 3.43 9.70 -7.23
N LYS A 85 2.78 10.77 -7.71
CA LYS A 85 1.33 10.96 -7.60
C LYS A 85 0.54 9.88 -8.35
N LYS A 86 0.94 9.54 -9.58
CA LYS A 86 0.32 8.44 -10.35
C LYS A 86 0.52 7.10 -9.66
N ALA A 87 1.71 6.83 -9.13
CA ALA A 87 2.00 5.60 -8.40
C ALA A 87 1.14 5.50 -7.13
N LEU A 88 0.96 6.60 -6.39
CA LEU A 88 0.08 6.68 -5.23
C LEU A 88 -1.37 6.36 -5.58
N GLU A 89 -1.91 6.98 -6.64
CA GLU A 89 -3.27 6.73 -7.12
C GLU A 89 -3.48 5.27 -7.57
N ALA A 90 -2.51 4.71 -8.29
CA ALA A 90 -2.54 3.31 -8.71
C ALA A 90 -2.50 2.35 -7.51
N GLY A 91 -1.59 2.58 -6.55
CA GLY A 91 -1.49 1.78 -5.33
C GLY A 91 -2.76 1.84 -4.47
N GLN A 92 -3.40 3.02 -4.40
CA GLN A 92 -4.69 3.17 -3.72
C GLN A 92 -5.81 2.38 -4.40
N ALA A 93 -5.90 2.44 -5.73
CA ALA A 93 -6.91 1.68 -6.48
C ALA A 93 -6.72 0.15 -6.33
N GLU A 94 -5.47 -0.34 -6.36
CA GLU A 94 -5.18 -1.74 -6.11
C GLU A 94 -5.52 -2.15 -4.67
N TYR A 95 -5.25 -1.27 -3.70
CA TYR A 95 -5.60 -1.51 -2.30
C TYR A 95 -7.11 -1.67 -2.13
N ASP A 96 -7.90 -0.76 -2.69
CA ASP A 96 -9.36 -0.77 -2.58
C ASP A 96 -9.98 -2.00 -3.29
N ALA A 97 -9.45 -2.38 -4.46
CA ALA A 97 -9.87 -3.59 -5.17
C ALA A 97 -9.54 -4.88 -4.38
N GLY A 98 -8.37 -4.93 -3.75
CA GLY A 98 -7.98 -6.02 -2.86
C GLY A 98 -8.93 -6.14 -1.66
N ALA A 99 -9.25 -5.03 -1.01
CA ALA A 99 -10.17 -4.99 0.12
C ALA A 99 -11.59 -5.45 -0.25
N ALA A 100 -12.11 -5.04 -1.42
CA ALA A 100 -13.43 -5.47 -1.89
C ALA A 100 -13.50 -6.98 -2.16
N THR A 101 -12.45 -7.54 -2.78
CA THR A 101 -12.32 -8.99 -3.03
C THR A 101 -12.32 -9.79 -1.72
N LEU A 102 -11.59 -9.28 -0.72
CA LEU A 102 -11.49 -9.86 0.61
C LEU A 102 -12.86 -10.00 1.29
N ALA A 103 -13.66 -8.93 1.22
CA ALA A 103 -15.00 -8.88 1.80
C ALA A 103 -15.95 -9.88 1.10
N ALA A 104 -15.93 -9.93 -0.23
CA ALA A 104 -16.76 -10.86 -1.00
C ALA A 104 -16.44 -12.33 -0.70
N ASN A 105 -15.15 -12.67 -0.60
CA ASN A 105 -14.70 -14.03 -0.31
C ASN A 105 -15.10 -14.46 1.12
N THR A 106 -15.00 -13.55 2.08
CA THR A 106 -15.43 -13.77 3.47
C THR A 106 -16.94 -14.06 3.53
N ALA A 107 -17.76 -13.28 2.83
CA ALA A 107 -19.20 -13.50 2.76
C ALA A 107 -19.55 -14.86 2.13
N ALA A 108 -18.89 -15.24 1.04
CA ALA A 108 -19.10 -16.52 0.37
C ALA A 108 -18.76 -17.72 1.28
N TYR A 109 -17.63 -17.66 2.00
CA TYR A 109 -17.24 -18.69 2.96
C TYR A 109 -18.28 -18.87 4.08
N ASN A 110 -18.74 -17.76 4.68
CA ASN A 110 -19.76 -17.79 5.74
C ASN A 110 -21.10 -18.34 5.25
N SER A 111 -21.49 -18.02 4.01
CA SER A 111 -22.68 -18.59 3.38
C SER A 111 -22.54 -20.11 3.19
N GLY A 112 -21.42 -20.58 2.64
CA GLY A 112 -21.16 -22.02 2.44
C GLY A 112 -21.15 -22.81 3.75
N LYS A 113 -20.57 -22.24 4.81
CA LYS A 113 -20.58 -22.82 6.16
C LYS A 113 -22.00 -23.01 6.68
N THR A 114 -22.87 -22.01 6.51
CA THR A 114 -24.28 -22.09 6.93
C THR A 114 -25.04 -23.17 6.15
N THR A 115 -24.87 -23.24 4.83
CA THR A 115 -25.50 -24.28 4.00
C THR A 115 -25.05 -25.69 4.41
N TYR A 116 -23.75 -25.88 4.69
CA TYR A 116 -23.22 -27.17 5.15
C TYR A 116 -23.83 -27.62 6.48
N GLN A 117 -23.93 -26.71 7.45
CA GLN A 117 -24.56 -27.01 8.74
C GLN A 117 -26.04 -27.39 8.59
N SER A 118 -26.78 -26.68 7.72
CA SER A 118 -28.17 -27.02 7.40
C SER A 118 -28.30 -28.40 6.75
N GLY A 119 -27.46 -28.71 5.76
CA GLY A 119 -27.45 -30.02 5.09
C GLY A 119 -27.11 -31.16 6.04
N LEU A 120 -26.17 -30.95 6.97
CA LEU A 120 -25.81 -31.94 7.99
C LEU A 120 -26.98 -32.23 8.94
N ALA A 121 -27.72 -31.20 9.35
CA ALA A 121 -28.91 -31.37 10.17
C ALA A 121 -30.01 -32.18 9.44
N GLN A 122 -30.25 -31.89 8.15
CA GLN A 122 -31.21 -32.63 7.32
C GLN A 122 -30.81 -34.09 7.11
N TYR A 123 -29.51 -34.36 6.90
CA TYR A 123 -29.01 -35.74 6.80
C TYR A 123 -29.25 -36.53 8.07
N ASN A 124 -28.93 -35.94 9.24
CA ASN A 124 -29.12 -36.60 10.53
C ASN A 124 -30.61 -36.87 10.83
N ASP A 125 -31.50 -35.93 10.50
CA ASP A 125 -32.94 -36.11 10.62
C ASP A 125 -33.47 -37.23 9.69
N GLY A 126 -33.01 -37.26 8.43
CA GLY A 126 -33.33 -38.33 7.48
C GLY A 126 -32.86 -39.71 7.96
N LEU A 127 -31.65 -39.79 8.53
CA LEU A 127 -31.08 -41.03 9.07
C LEU A 127 -31.89 -41.55 10.26
N ALA A 128 -32.32 -40.65 11.15
CA ALA A 128 -33.19 -41.01 12.28
C ALA A 128 -34.53 -41.58 11.79
N LYS A 129 -35.16 -40.96 10.79
CA LYS A 129 -36.42 -41.43 10.18
C LYS A 129 -36.26 -42.78 9.49
N TYR A 130 -35.16 -42.99 8.76
CA TYR A 130 -34.84 -44.27 8.13
C TYR A 130 -34.72 -45.39 9.16
N ASN A 131 -33.95 -45.17 10.23
CA ASN A 131 -33.77 -46.16 11.29
C ASN A 131 -35.10 -46.49 11.99
N ALA A 132 -35.95 -45.48 12.23
CA ALA A 132 -37.28 -45.68 12.79
C ALA A 132 -38.20 -46.50 11.84
N GLY A 133 -38.16 -46.23 10.53
CA GLY A 133 -38.88 -46.99 9.52
C GLY A 133 -38.41 -48.45 9.44
N LEU A 134 -37.09 -48.68 9.47
CA LEU A 134 -36.50 -50.01 9.47
C LEU A 134 -36.90 -50.83 10.69
N ALA A 135 -36.95 -50.22 11.88
CA ALA A 135 -37.44 -50.87 13.09
C ALA A 135 -38.90 -51.32 12.96
N LYS A 136 -39.78 -50.46 12.42
CA LYS A 136 -41.19 -50.80 12.16
C LYS A 136 -41.34 -51.92 11.14
N TYR A 137 -40.56 -51.88 10.06
CA TYR A 137 -40.57 -52.94 9.04
C TYR A 137 -40.16 -54.30 9.64
N ASN A 138 -39.05 -54.33 10.39
CA ASN A 138 -38.56 -55.55 11.02
C ASN A 138 -39.56 -56.13 12.03
N ALA A 139 -40.23 -55.27 12.81
CA ALA A 139 -41.30 -55.69 13.70
C ALA A 139 -42.48 -56.31 12.92
N GLY A 140 -42.94 -55.64 11.86
CA GLY A 140 -44.00 -56.16 11.00
C GLY A 140 -43.65 -57.49 10.33
N LEU A 141 -42.38 -57.66 9.91
CA LEU A 141 -41.89 -58.90 9.32
C LEU A 141 -41.89 -60.07 10.31
N GLN A 142 -41.51 -59.83 11.57
CA GLN A 142 -41.61 -60.86 12.61
C GLN A 142 -43.06 -61.30 12.84
N GLU A 143 -43.98 -60.35 12.97
CA GLU A 143 -45.41 -60.66 13.15
C GLU A 143 -45.99 -61.42 11.96
N TYR A 144 -45.63 -61.02 10.74
CA TYR A 144 -46.03 -61.73 9.52
C TYR A 144 -45.54 -63.18 9.49
N LYS A 145 -44.24 -63.40 9.78
CA LYS A 145 -43.65 -64.76 9.81
C LYS A 145 -44.27 -65.63 10.89
N ALA A 146 -44.52 -65.07 12.07
CA ALA A 146 -45.21 -65.77 13.15
C ALA A 146 -46.62 -66.21 12.70
N GLY A 147 -47.38 -65.33 12.04
CA GLY A 147 -48.69 -65.67 11.48
C GLY A 147 -48.63 -66.76 10.41
N GLN A 148 -47.60 -66.78 9.57
CA GLN A 148 -47.45 -67.76 8.49
C GLN A 148 -47.20 -69.18 9.00
N ALA A 149 -46.34 -69.35 10.01
CA ALA A 149 -46.04 -70.66 10.61
C ALA A 149 -47.29 -71.33 11.23
N LEU A 150 -48.26 -70.53 11.66
CA LEU A 150 -49.47 -70.98 12.34
C LEU A 150 -50.57 -71.44 11.37
N ILE A 151 -50.56 -70.97 10.12
CA ILE A 151 -51.42 -71.52 9.05
C ILE A 151 -51.05 -72.98 8.80
N THR A 152 -49.76 -73.30 8.81
CA THR A 152 -49.28 -74.69 8.67
C THR A 152 -49.70 -75.57 9.87
N GLU A 153 -49.68 -75.05 11.09
CA GLU A 153 -50.23 -75.76 12.26
C GLU A 153 -51.75 -75.96 12.18
N TYR A 154 -52.48 -75.00 11.60
CA TYR A 154 -53.92 -75.09 11.40
C TYR A 154 -54.31 -76.15 10.37
N GLU A 155 -53.63 -76.21 9.23
CA GLU A 155 -53.85 -77.25 8.22
C GLU A 155 -53.62 -78.64 8.83
N ALA A 156 -52.61 -78.79 9.68
CA ALA A 156 -52.38 -80.01 10.46
C ALA A 156 -53.47 -80.28 11.51
N GLY A 157 -54.10 -79.23 12.07
CA GLY A 157 -55.23 -79.32 12.98
C GLY A 157 -56.55 -79.73 12.31
N GLN A 158 -56.82 -79.23 11.09
CA GLN A 158 -58.01 -79.61 10.31
C GLN A 158 -57.99 -81.09 9.93
N ALA A 159 -56.82 -81.65 9.61
CA ALA A 159 -56.69 -83.09 9.33
C ALA A 159 -57.18 -83.96 10.51
N LYS A 160 -57.05 -83.48 11.76
CA LYS A 160 -57.52 -84.18 12.98
C LYS A 160 -59.04 -84.07 13.20
N VAL A 161 -59.73 -83.14 12.54
CA VAL A 161 -61.21 -83.03 12.61
C VAL A 161 -61.88 -84.16 11.84
N ALA A 162 -61.32 -84.53 10.68
CA ALA A 162 -61.79 -85.70 9.94
C ALA A 162 -61.67 -86.99 10.78
N GLU A 163 -60.64 -87.11 11.62
CA GLU A 163 -60.51 -88.22 12.59
C GLU A 163 -61.59 -88.16 13.69
N TYR A 164 -61.95 -86.96 14.17
CA TYR A 164 -63.03 -86.75 15.15
C TYR A 164 -64.41 -87.16 14.60
N GLU A 165 -64.74 -86.74 13.37
CA GLU A 165 -66.01 -87.09 12.72
C GLU A 165 -66.14 -88.59 12.49
N ALA A 166 -65.05 -89.26 12.09
CA ALA A 166 -64.99 -90.71 12.00
C ALA A 166 -65.17 -91.41 13.36
N GLY A 167 -64.65 -90.82 14.45
CA GLY A 167 -64.84 -91.32 15.81
C GLY A 167 -66.29 -91.18 16.30
N GLN A 168 -66.96 -90.08 15.99
CA GLN A 168 -68.39 -89.88 16.31
C GLN A 168 -69.28 -90.94 15.64
N ALA A 169 -69.00 -91.28 14.38
CA ALA A 169 -69.76 -92.30 13.66
C ALA A 169 -69.71 -93.66 14.38
N LYS A 170 -68.53 -94.07 14.88
CA LYS A 170 -68.35 -95.33 15.62
C LYS A 170 -69.07 -95.36 16.97
N VAL A 171 -69.10 -94.23 17.68
CA VAL A 171 -69.86 -94.09 18.94
C VAL A 171 -71.36 -94.30 18.67
N ALA A 172 -71.88 -93.69 17.59
CA ALA A 172 -73.28 -93.85 17.19
C ALA A 172 -73.62 -95.30 16.78
N GLU A 173 -72.71 -95.99 16.08
CA GLU A 173 -72.87 -97.40 15.71
C GLU A 173 -72.97 -98.33 16.93
N TYR A 174 -72.10 -98.16 17.94
CA TYR A 174 -72.15 -98.95 19.17
C TYR A 174 -73.44 -98.73 19.95
N GLU A 175 -73.85 -97.48 20.14
CA GLU A 175 -75.11 -97.14 20.84
C GLU A 175 -76.33 -97.72 20.11
N ALA A 176 -76.33 -97.69 18.78
CA ALA A 176 -77.37 -98.33 17.98
C ALA A 176 -77.36 -99.87 18.12
N GLY A 177 -76.18 -100.49 18.19
CA GLY A 177 -76.01 -101.92 18.45
C GLY A 177 -76.49 -102.33 19.85
N LYS A 178 -76.14 -101.55 20.87
CA LYS A 178 -76.62 -101.72 22.25
C LYS A 178 -78.14 -101.60 22.33
N ALA A 179 -78.73 -100.58 21.70
CA ALA A 179 -80.18 -100.41 21.67
C ALA A 179 -80.91 -101.59 21.02
N LYS A 180 -80.32 -102.22 19.98
CA LYS A 180 -80.87 -103.43 19.36
C LYS A 180 -80.84 -104.63 20.31
N ILE A 181 -79.73 -104.85 21.03
CA ILE A 181 -79.63 -105.93 22.03
C ILE A 181 -80.61 -105.68 23.19
N ASP A 182 -80.68 -104.45 23.70
CA ASP A 182 -81.64 -104.06 24.75
C ASP A 182 -83.09 -104.32 24.30
N ALA A 183 -83.42 -104.03 23.03
CA ALA A 183 -84.74 -104.32 22.45
C ALA A 183 -85.01 -105.82 22.26
N MET A 184 -83.99 -106.63 22.00
CA MET A 184 -84.10 -108.10 21.86
C MET A 184 -84.08 -108.82 23.23
N THR A 185 -83.65 -108.14 24.30
CA THR A 185 -83.54 -108.72 25.65
C THR A 185 -84.86 -109.33 26.15
N PRO A 186 -86.02 -108.66 26.06
CA PRO A 186 -87.29 -109.25 26.48
C PRO A 186 -87.65 -110.52 25.69
N THR A 187 -87.35 -110.54 24.38
CA THR A 187 -87.60 -111.70 23.51
C THR A 187 -86.66 -112.87 23.81
N TYR A 188 -85.40 -112.61 24.16
CA TYR A 188 -84.47 -113.65 24.63
C TYR A 188 -84.94 -114.24 25.96
N VAL A 189 -85.30 -113.40 26.94
CA VAL A 189 -85.78 -113.85 28.26
C VAL A 189 -87.03 -114.73 28.11
N ALA A 190 -87.99 -114.30 27.28
CA ALA A 190 -89.18 -115.09 26.98
C ALA A 190 -88.84 -116.39 26.23
N GLY A 191 -88.01 -116.31 25.19
CA GLY A 191 -87.62 -117.48 24.40
C GLY A 191 -86.81 -118.52 25.20
N LYS A 192 -85.99 -118.08 26.15
CA LYS A 192 -85.23 -118.95 27.06
C LYS A 192 -86.18 -119.69 27.99
N ALA A 193 -87.14 -118.99 28.59
CA ALA A 193 -88.16 -119.61 29.43
C ALA A 193 -89.02 -120.62 28.64
N GLU A 194 -89.42 -120.29 27.41
CA GLU A 194 -90.14 -121.21 26.53
C GLU A 194 -89.31 -122.43 26.13
N TYR A 195 -88.02 -122.25 25.81
CA TYR A 195 -87.10 -123.35 25.49
C TYR A 195 -86.93 -124.28 26.69
N GLU A 196 -86.68 -123.74 27.88
CA GLU A 196 -86.55 -124.51 29.12
C GLU A 196 -87.83 -125.29 29.43
N GLN A 197 -89.00 -124.67 29.21
CA GLN A 197 -90.30 -125.32 29.36
C GLN A 197 -90.50 -126.46 28.36
N LYS A 198 -90.22 -126.22 27.07
CA LYS A 198 -90.33 -127.25 26.01
C LYS A 198 -89.33 -128.38 26.22
N LEU A 199 -88.13 -128.07 26.71
CA LEU A 199 -87.10 -129.05 27.03
C LEU A 199 -87.55 -129.93 28.18
N ALA A 200 -88.14 -129.35 29.23
CA ALA A 200 -88.71 -130.10 30.34
C ALA A 200 -89.89 -130.99 29.89
N GLN A 201 -90.79 -130.47 29.06
CA GLN A 201 -91.91 -131.25 28.50
C GLN A 201 -91.44 -132.39 27.60
N PHE A 202 -90.44 -132.15 26.74
CA PHE A 202 -89.82 -133.16 25.91
C PHE A 202 -89.18 -134.27 26.75
N ASN A 203 -88.35 -133.92 27.72
CA ASN A 203 -87.69 -134.88 28.61
C ASN A 203 -88.72 -135.74 29.36
N ALA A 204 -89.75 -135.11 29.93
CA ALA A 204 -90.83 -135.82 30.61
C ALA A 204 -91.64 -136.74 29.67
N GLY A 205 -91.91 -136.30 28.43
CA GLY A 205 -92.64 -137.09 27.43
C GLY A 205 -91.85 -138.28 26.85
N VAL A 206 -90.52 -138.15 26.76
CA VAL A 206 -89.62 -139.26 26.39
C VAL A 206 -89.55 -140.29 27.53
N GLU A 207 -89.39 -139.85 28.78
CA GLU A 207 -89.37 -140.74 29.95
C GLU A 207 -90.69 -141.51 30.13
N ALA A 208 -91.83 -140.87 29.82
CA ALA A 208 -93.15 -141.48 29.87
C ALA A 208 -93.48 -142.41 28.68
N GLY A 209 -92.59 -142.55 27.69
CA GLY A 209 -92.81 -143.35 26.48
C GLY A 209 -93.82 -142.77 25.47
N LEU A 210 -94.24 -141.52 25.66
CA LEU A 210 -95.26 -140.83 24.85
C LEU A 210 -94.68 -140.14 23.62
N ILE A 211 -93.38 -139.81 23.65
CA ILE A 211 -92.65 -139.19 22.54
C ILE A 211 -91.63 -140.21 22.01
N THR A 212 -91.99 -140.91 20.93
CA THR A 212 -91.15 -141.95 20.30
C THR A 212 -91.13 -141.80 18.77
N GLY A 213 -90.18 -142.47 18.10
CA GLY A 213 -90.08 -142.48 16.63
C GLY A 213 -89.95 -141.07 16.02
N ASP A 214 -90.67 -140.82 14.93
CA ASP A 214 -90.61 -139.54 14.18
C ASP A 214 -91.03 -138.31 14.99
N LEU A 215 -91.89 -138.49 16.01
CA LEU A 215 -92.34 -137.40 16.88
C LEU A 215 -91.21 -136.89 17.78
N LYS A 216 -90.31 -137.78 18.22
CA LYS A 216 -89.10 -137.41 18.97
C LYS A 216 -88.18 -136.54 18.11
N THR A 217 -87.96 -136.93 16.85
CA THR A 217 -87.14 -136.18 15.89
C THR A 217 -87.70 -134.78 15.63
N GLN A 218 -89.02 -134.62 15.52
CA GLN A 218 -89.63 -133.29 15.35
C GLN A 218 -89.43 -132.38 16.57
N TYR A 219 -89.59 -132.90 17.79
CA TYR A 219 -89.36 -132.10 19.00
C TYR A 219 -87.88 -131.73 19.18
N GLU A 220 -86.97 -132.64 18.85
CA GLU A 220 -85.53 -132.37 18.84
C GLU A 220 -85.17 -131.27 17.84
N GLN A 221 -85.78 -131.27 16.65
CA GLN A 221 -85.62 -130.19 15.66
C GLN A 221 -86.15 -128.85 16.17
N GLN A 222 -87.30 -128.83 16.85
CA GLN A 222 -87.86 -127.60 17.43
C GLN A 222 -87.01 -127.05 18.58
N LEU A 223 -86.48 -127.92 19.45
CA LEU A 223 -85.56 -127.53 20.52
C LEU A 223 -84.23 -127.05 19.94
N ALA A 224 -83.69 -127.71 18.92
CA ALA A 224 -82.49 -127.26 18.22
C ALA A 224 -82.70 -125.88 17.58
N ALA A 225 -83.85 -125.64 16.94
CA ALA A 225 -84.18 -124.34 16.36
C ALA A 225 -84.36 -123.23 17.40
N ALA A 226 -85.00 -123.54 18.54
CA ALA A 226 -85.15 -122.58 19.64
C ALA A 226 -83.81 -122.28 20.32
N LYS A 227 -82.98 -123.31 20.55
CA LYS A 227 -81.63 -123.16 21.08
C LYS A 227 -80.73 -122.34 20.15
N ALA A 228 -80.78 -122.58 18.84
CA ALA A 228 -80.01 -121.81 17.86
C ALA A 228 -80.31 -120.30 17.92
N LYS A 229 -81.57 -119.91 18.16
CA LYS A 229 -81.95 -118.49 18.34
C LYS A 229 -81.43 -117.88 19.64
N LEU A 230 -81.36 -118.66 20.72
CA LEU A 230 -80.77 -118.21 21.99
C LEU A 230 -79.25 -118.05 21.86
N ASP A 231 -78.59 -119.03 21.24
CA ASP A 231 -77.14 -119.00 20.99
C ASP A 231 -76.76 -117.81 20.09
N GLU A 232 -77.62 -117.44 19.12
CA GLU A 232 -77.44 -116.23 18.29
C GLU A 232 -77.50 -114.93 19.10
N TYR A 233 -78.45 -114.81 20.04
CA TYR A 233 -78.55 -113.66 20.93
C TYR A 233 -77.36 -113.57 21.90
N GLU A 234 -76.96 -114.69 22.52
CA GLU A 234 -75.81 -114.75 23.44
C GLU A 234 -74.51 -114.40 22.72
N ALA A 235 -74.32 -114.87 21.48
CA ALA A 235 -73.21 -114.49 20.63
C ALA A 235 -73.22 -112.99 20.31
N GLY A 236 -74.39 -112.39 20.11
CA GLY A 236 -74.55 -110.95 19.92
C GLY A 236 -74.18 -110.12 21.16
N ALA A 237 -74.67 -110.53 22.33
CA ALA A 237 -74.38 -109.87 23.61
C ALA A 237 -72.89 -109.97 23.99
N ALA A 238 -72.26 -111.13 23.79
CA ALA A 238 -70.84 -111.33 24.06
C ALA A 238 -69.95 -110.46 23.15
N LYS A 239 -70.30 -110.31 21.86
CA LYS A 239 -69.60 -109.39 20.94
C LYS A 239 -69.73 -107.94 21.38
N LEU A 240 -70.91 -107.52 21.84
CA LEU A 240 -71.13 -106.15 22.31
C LEU A 240 -70.35 -105.84 23.60
N GLU A 241 -70.31 -106.77 24.56
CA GLU A 241 -69.54 -106.58 25.81
C GLU A 241 -68.03 -106.55 25.54
N ALA A 242 -67.54 -107.32 24.55
CA ALA A 242 -66.15 -107.26 24.11
C ALA A 242 -65.76 -105.91 23.46
N GLU A 243 -66.73 -105.21 22.84
CA GLU A 243 -66.51 -103.90 22.20
C GLU A 243 -66.65 -102.71 23.17
N LYS A 244 -67.31 -102.90 24.32
CA LYS A 244 -67.52 -101.87 25.36
C LYS A 244 -66.25 -101.15 25.85
N PRO A 245 -65.13 -101.83 26.21
CA PRO A 245 -63.92 -101.12 26.62
C PRO A 245 -63.31 -100.29 25.49
N LYS A 246 -63.43 -100.73 24.23
CA LYS A 246 -62.97 -99.96 23.06
C LYS A 246 -63.86 -98.73 22.83
N TYR A 247 -65.16 -98.85 23.07
CA TYR A 247 -66.10 -97.73 23.02
C TYR A 247 -65.80 -96.66 24.07
N GLU A 248 -65.63 -97.03 25.34
CA GLU A 248 -65.35 -96.08 26.43
C GLU A 248 -64.00 -95.36 26.20
N ALA A 249 -62.98 -96.10 25.74
CA ALA A 249 -61.70 -95.52 25.33
C ALA A 249 -61.88 -94.54 24.15
N GLY A 250 -62.68 -94.90 23.14
CA GLY A 250 -62.99 -94.04 22.00
C GLY A 250 -63.73 -92.76 22.38
N LYS A 251 -64.69 -92.84 23.30
CA LYS A 251 -65.47 -91.70 23.80
C LYS A 251 -64.61 -90.73 24.61
N ALA A 252 -63.73 -91.25 25.48
CA ALA A 252 -62.78 -90.43 26.23
C ALA A 252 -61.78 -89.72 25.29
N MET A 253 -61.27 -90.43 24.29
CA MET A 253 -60.37 -89.87 23.28
C MET A 253 -61.06 -88.80 22.41
N LEU A 254 -62.34 -89.00 22.06
CA LEU A 254 -63.14 -88.03 21.33
C LEU A 254 -63.36 -86.72 22.12
N ALA A 255 -63.63 -86.83 23.43
CA ALA A 255 -63.78 -85.68 24.31
C ALA A 255 -62.47 -84.88 24.43
N ALA A 256 -61.33 -85.55 24.57
CA ALA A 256 -60.01 -84.92 24.58
C ALA A 256 -59.71 -84.22 23.23
N LYS A 257 -60.02 -84.87 22.10
CA LYS A 257 -59.83 -84.31 20.76
C LYS A 257 -60.70 -83.07 20.50
N LYS A 258 -61.91 -83.03 21.03
CA LYS A 258 -62.78 -81.84 20.97
C LYS A 258 -62.16 -80.64 21.69
N ALA A 259 -61.59 -80.85 22.87
CA ALA A 259 -60.93 -79.79 23.63
C ALA A 259 -59.68 -79.26 22.88
N GLU A 260 -58.88 -80.14 22.28
CA GLU A 260 -57.74 -79.76 21.42
C GLU A 260 -58.19 -78.93 20.21
N TYR A 261 -59.30 -79.29 19.57
CA TYR A 261 -59.86 -78.57 18.43
C TYR A 261 -60.31 -77.15 18.79
N GLU A 262 -61.10 -77.00 19.85
CA GLU A 262 -61.57 -75.68 20.28
C GLU A 262 -60.40 -74.78 20.72
N ALA A 263 -59.38 -75.35 21.37
CA ALA A 263 -58.14 -74.63 21.69
C ALA A 263 -57.38 -74.21 20.42
N GLY A 264 -57.32 -75.06 19.40
CA GLY A 264 -56.72 -74.76 18.10
C GLY A 264 -57.47 -73.65 17.36
N LYS A 265 -58.80 -73.67 17.37
CA LYS A 265 -59.67 -72.65 16.78
C LYS A 265 -59.53 -71.30 17.46
N ALA A 266 -59.49 -71.26 18.79
CA ALA A 266 -59.27 -70.02 19.53
C ALA A 266 -57.88 -69.41 19.26
N LYS A 267 -56.84 -70.25 19.17
CA LYS A 267 -55.50 -69.81 18.74
C LYS A 267 -55.52 -69.25 17.32
N LEU A 268 -56.19 -69.90 16.37
CA LEU A 268 -56.27 -69.43 14.99
C LEU A 268 -56.87 -68.03 14.91
N GLU A 269 -57.98 -67.76 15.59
CA GLU A 269 -58.66 -66.47 15.45
C GLU A 269 -57.83 -65.31 16.00
N ALA A 270 -57.17 -65.51 17.15
CA ALA A 270 -56.20 -64.55 17.68
C ALA A 270 -55.00 -64.35 16.71
N ASN A 271 -54.56 -65.41 16.06
CA ASN A 271 -53.40 -65.38 15.16
C ASN A 271 -53.72 -64.85 13.76
N LYS A 272 -54.95 -65.01 13.26
CA LYS A 272 -55.44 -64.40 12.03
C LYS A 272 -55.49 -62.88 12.18
N ALA A 273 -55.97 -62.41 13.34
CA ALA A 273 -55.90 -61.00 13.69
C ALA A 273 -54.43 -60.50 13.73
N ALA A 274 -53.50 -61.30 14.29
CA ALA A 274 -52.07 -60.98 14.30
C ALA A 274 -51.43 -60.97 12.88
N TYR A 275 -51.79 -61.92 12.01
CA TYR A 275 -51.31 -61.98 10.63
C TYR A 275 -51.78 -60.77 9.81
N GLU A 276 -53.07 -60.44 9.87
CA GLU A 276 -53.61 -59.27 9.18
C GLU A 276 -53.04 -57.96 9.75
N ALA A 277 -52.81 -57.89 11.06
CA ALA A 277 -52.10 -56.78 11.69
C ALA A 277 -50.65 -56.66 11.18
N GLY A 278 -49.90 -57.77 11.10
CA GLY A 278 -48.54 -57.80 10.57
C GLY A 278 -48.47 -57.40 9.10
N LYS A 279 -49.40 -57.89 8.28
CA LYS A 279 -49.55 -57.51 6.86
C LYS A 279 -49.84 -56.02 6.71
N SER A 280 -50.75 -55.48 7.52
CA SER A 280 -51.08 -54.05 7.52
C SER A 280 -49.89 -53.18 7.97
N LYS A 281 -49.16 -53.61 9.02
CA LYS A 281 -47.92 -52.95 9.47
C LYS A 281 -46.84 -52.94 8.39
N LEU A 282 -46.63 -54.05 7.68
CA LEU A 282 -45.70 -54.13 6.55
C LEU A 282 -46.11 -53.19 5.41
N ALA A 283 -47.40 -53.18 5.06
CA ALA A 283 -47.95 -52.29 4.02
C ALA A 283 -47.78 -50.81 4.39
N ALA A 284 -47.89 -50.45 5.68
CA ALA A 284 -47.65 -49.08 6.16
C ALA A 284 -46.15 -48.73 6.27
N ALA A 285 -45.29 -49.70 6.61
CA ALA A 285 -43.86 -49.50 6.77
C ALA A 285 -43.15 -49.27 5.42
N GLY A 286 -43.59 -49.94 4.36
CA GLY A 286 -43.02 -49.81 3.01
C GLY A 286 -42.94 -48.35 2.52
N PRO A 287 -44.06 -47.61 2.44
CA PRO A 287 -44.07 -46.20 2.06
C PRO A 287 -43.22 -45.31 2.98
N GLN A 288 -43.18 -45.59 4.29
CA GLN A 288 -42.35 -44.84 5.24
C GLN A 288 -40.85 -45.05 4.97
N LEU A 289 -40.44 -46.28 4.67
CA LEU A 289 -39.05 -46.61 4.32
C LEU A 289 -38.65 -45.99 2.98
N THR A 290 -39.54 -46.02 1.98
CA THR A 290 -39.32 -45.35 0.70
C THR A 290 -39.18 -43.84 0.89
N ALA A 291 -40.10 -43.20 1.63
CA ALA A 291 -40.02 -41.77 1.91
C ALA A 291 -38.75 -41.39 2.67
N ALA A 292 -38.35 -42.17 3.67
CA ALA A 292 -37.11 -41.96 4.40
C ALA A 292 -35.88 -42.12 3.51
N ASN A 293 -35.84 -43.11 2.62
CA ASN A 293 -34.77 -43.28 1.64
C ASN A 293 -34.69 -42.12 0.64
N THR A 294 -35.84 -41.61 0.17
CA THR A 294 -35.89 -40.41 -0.68
C THR A 294 -35.35 -39.19 0.05
N GLN A 295 -35.71 -39.00 1.33
CA GLN A 295 -35.16 -37.94 2.17
C GLN A 295 -33.64 -38.08 2.36
N LEU A 296 -33.15 -39.29 2.62
CA LEU A 296 -31.72 -39.56 2.79
C LEU A 296 -30.93 -39.28 1.50
N ALA A 297 -31.49 -39.66 0.35
CA ALA A 297 -30.90 -39.38 -0.97
C ALA A 297 -30.86 -37.87 -1.26
N SER A 298 -31.96 -37.16 -0.99
CA SER A 298 -32.04 -35.70 -1.12
C SER A 298 -31.03 -35.00 -0.21
N ALA A 299 -30.94 -35.41 1.05
CA ALA A 299 -29.99 -34.87 2.02
C ALA A 299 -28.53 -35.15 1.62
N LYS A 300 -28.21 -36.34 1.07
CA LYS A 300 -26.88 -36.62 0.51
C LYS A 300 -26.53 -35.68 -0.64
N THR A 301 -27.47 -35.42 -1.54
CA THR A 301 -27.25 -34.47 -2.65
C THR A 301 -27.03 -33.05 -2.14
N GLN A 302 -27.80 -32.61 -1.14
CA GLN A 302 -27.61 -31.32 -0.49
C GLN A 302 -26.26 -31.23 0.24
N LEU A 303 -25.83 -32.30 0.91
CA LEU A 303 -24.53 -32.35 1.59
C LEU A 303 -23.37 -32.27 0.59
N ALA A 304 -23.50 -32.96 -0.55
CA ALA A 304 -22.52 -32.89 -1.65
C ALA A 304 -22.46 -31.48 -2.26
N SER A 305 -23.61 -30.86 -2.54
CA SER A 305 -23.69 -29.49 -3.03
C SER A 305 -23.08 -28.49 -2.03
N ALA A 306 -23.39 -28.64 -0.75
CA ALA A 306 -22.84 -27.81 0.31
C ALA A 306 -21.32 -28.00 0.47
N LYS A 307 -20.82 -29.24 0.32
CA LYS A 307 -19.38 -29.50 0.30
C LYS A 307 -18.69 -28.82 -0.88
N THR A 308 -19.27 -28.88 -2.08
CA THR A 308 -18.76 -28.14 -3.24
C THR A 308 -18.74 -26.62 -3.00
N GLN A 309 -19.78 -26.06 -2.38
CA GLN A 309 -19.82 -24.64 -2.01
C GLN A 309 -18.76 -24.27 -0.97
N LEU A 310 -18.52 -25.15 0.01
CA LEU A 310 -17.51 -24.95 1.04
C LEU A 310 -16.10 -25.04 0.46
N ASP A 311 -15.84 -26.02 -0.42
CA ASP A 311 -14.56 -26.16 -1.12
C ASP A 311 -14.32 -24.96 -2.07
N ALA A 312 -15.36 -24.48 -2.76
CA ALA A 312 -15.28 -23.23 -3.56
C ALA A 312 -15.01 -22.00 -2.68
N GLY A 313 -15.66 -21.87 -1.52
CA GLY A 313 -15.38 -20.83 -0.54
C GLY A 313 -13.95 -20.91 0.02
N LYS A 314 -13.42 -22.12 0.17
CA LYS A 314 -12.04 -22.37 0.63
C LYS A 314 -11.01 -22.05 -0.46
N ALA A 315 -11.30 -22.33 -1.73
CA ALA A 315 -10.47 -21.87 -2.84
C ALA A 315 -10.42 -20.33 -2.91
N LYS A 316 -11.55 -19.67 -2.66
CA LYS A 316 -11.61 -18.21 -2.50
C LYS A 316 -10.87 -17.69 -1.25
N LEU A 317 -10.61 -18.53 -0.25
CA LEU A 317 -9.73 -18.18 0.87
C LEU A 317 -8.26 -18.10 0.44
N ASN A 318 -7.82 -18.95 -0.47
CA ASN A 318 -6.48 -18.82 -1.05
C ASN A 318 -6.37 -17.54 -1.91
N GLU A 319 -7.45 -17.18 -2.62
CA GLU A 319 -7.54 -15.87 -3.29
C GLU A 319 -7.55 -14.70 -2.29
N TYR A 320 -8.12 -14.89 -1.09
CA TYR A 320 -8.07 -13.93 0.02
C TYR A 320 -6.64 -13.75 0.53
N GLU A 321 -5.87 -14.83 0.70
CA GLU A 321 -4.46 -14.76 1.10
C GLU A 321 -3.61 -14.06 0.02
N ALA A 322 -3.84 -14.38 -1.26
CA ALA A 322 -3.26 -13.67 -2.37
C ALA A 322 -3.67 -12.18 -2.39
N GLY A 323 -4.92 -11.89 -2.04
CA GLY A 323 -5.45 -10.53 -1.88
C GLY A 323 -4.77 -9.76 -0.75
N GLN A 324 -4.52 -10.39 0.40
CA GLN A 324 -3.74 -9.79 1.49
C GLN A 324 -2.29 -9.52 1.08
N ALA A 325 -1.66 -10.45 0.34
CA ALA A 325 -0.32 -10.25 -0.19
C ALA A 325 -0.27 -9.07 -1.17
N LYS A 326 -1.25 -8.97 -2.07
CA LYS A 326 -1.42 -7.82 -2.97
C LYS A 326 -1.67 -6.53 -2.20
N LEU A 327 -2.53 -6.54 -1.18
CA LEU A 327 -2.82 -5.38 -0.33
C LEU A 327 -1.55 -4.87 0.37
N LYS A 328 -0.73 -5.80 0.88
CA LYS A 328 0.55 -5.49 1.50
C LYS A 328 1.54 -4.93 0.49
N ALA A 329 1.62 -5.49 -0.72
CA ALA A 329 2.47 -5.00 -1.79
C ALA A 329 2.04 -3.60 -2.27
N ALA A 330 0.75 -3.38 -2.49
CA ALA A 330 0.18 -2.08 -2.84
C ALA A 330 0.46 -1.04 -1.76
N LYS A 331 0.41 -1.42 -0.47
CA LYS A 331 0.79 -0.54 0.63
C LYS A 331 2.28 -0.16 0.60
N VAL A 332 3.16 -1.08 0.23
CA VAL A 332 4.59 -0.77 0.05
C VAL A 332 4.77 0.23 -1.09
N GLN A 333 4.13 0.01 -2.25
CA GLN A 333 4.18 0.95 -3.37
C GLN A 333 3.62 2.33 -3.01
N LEU A 334 2.54 2.40 -2.22
CA LEU A 334 1.97 3.64 -1.71
C LEU A 334 2.99 4.40 -0.84
N ASP A 335 3.67 3.70 0.05
CA ASP A 335 4.66 4.29 0.97
C ASP A 335 5.95 4.70 0.22
N GLU A 336 6.37 3.94 -0.80
CA GLU A 336 7.46 4.30 -1.73
C GLU A 336 7.12 5.54 -2.57
N GLY A 337 5.89 5.63 -3.07
CA GLY A 337 5.38 6.80 -3.79
C GLY A 337 5.42 8.06 -2.92
N LYS A 338 5.00 7.97 -1.65
CA LYS A 338 5.10 9.08 -0.69
C LYS A 338 6.54 9.51 -0.43
N ALA A 339 7.47 8.56 -0.28
CA ALA A 339 8.88 8.87 -0.07
C ALA A 339 9.49 9.57 -1.30
N THR A 340 9.14 9.12 -2.50
CA THR A 340 9.56 9.74 -3.76
C THR A 340 9.03 11.18 -3.86
N LEU A 341 7.77 11.39 -3.51
CA LEU A 341 7.13 12.72 -3.51
C LEU A 341 7.86 13.70 -2.57
N ALA A 342 8.11 13.28 -1.34
CA ALA A 342 8.79 14.11 -0.35
C ALA A 342 10.23 14.46 -0.75
N ALA A 343 10.95 13.53 -1.38
CA ALA A 343 12.29 13.78 -1.90
C ALA A 343 12.26 14.79 -3.05
N ALA A 344 11.29 14.67 -3.96
CA ALA A 344 11.09 15.61 -5.06
C ALA A 344 10.73 17.02 -4.58
N GLU A 345 9.86 17.16 -3.59
CA GLU A 345 9.50 18.45 -2.97
C GLU A 345 10.73 19.16 -2.39
N LYS A 346 11.64 18.42 -1.75
CA LYS A 346 12.88 19.00 -1.21
C LYS A 346 13.81 19.52 -2.33
N GLN A 347 13.98 18.75 -3.40
CA GLN A 347 14.79 19.17 -4.55
C GLN A 347 14.20 20.41 -5.24
N LEU A 348 12.87 20.52 -5.29
CA LEU A 348 12.15 21.67 -5.83
C LEU A 348 12.47 22.96 -5.06
N GLU A 349 12.43 22.89 -3.73
CA GLU A 349 12.73 24.03 -2.85
C GLU A 349 14.21 24.44 -2.91
N GLU A 350 15.13 23.49 -2.98
CA GLU A 350 16.56 23.75 -3.18
C GLU A 350 16.82 24.45 -4.53
N GLY A 351 16.12 24.04 -5.59
CA GLY A 351 16.18 24.71 -6.89
C GLY A 351 15.66 26.15 -6.86
N LYS A 352 14.51 26.38 -6.21
CA LYS A 352 13.94 27.73 -6.04
C LYS A 352 14.85 28.67 -5.26
N ALA A 353 15.54 28.18 -4.24
CA ALA A 353 16.47 29.00 -3.46
C ALA A 353 17.65 29.49 -4.32
N LYS A 354 18.24 28.61 -5.13
CA LYS A 354 19.35 28.95 -6.05
C LYS A 354 18.92 29.93 -7.14
N LEU A 355 17.69 29.76 -7.66
CA LEU A 355 17.07 30.67 -8.63
C LEU A 355 17.03 32.11 -8.10
N LYS A 356 16.58 32.29 -6.87
CA LYS A 356 16.49 33.62 -6.24
C LYS A 356 17.87 34.27 -6.03
N GLU A 357 18.88 33.51 -5.62
CA GLU A 357 20.25 34.05 -5.46
C GLU A 357 20.86 34.54 -6.78
N PHE A 358 20.53 33.88 -7.90
CA PHE A 358 20.94 34.31 -9.23
C PHE A 358 20.27 35.62 -9.64
N GLU A 359 18.95 35.74 -9.48
CA GLU A 359 18.18 36.97 -9.79
C GLU A 359 18.70 38.18 -8.99
N ASP A 360 18.98 37.99 -7.69
CA ASP A 360 19.52 39.05 -6.83
C ASP A 360 20.97 39.46 -7.23
N GLY A 361 21.74 38.55 -7.83
CA GLY A 361 23.10 38.80 -8.33
C GLY A 361 23.12 39.56 -9.66
N GLU A 362 22.20 39.23 -10.58
CA GLU A 362 22.07 39.86 -11.89
C GLU A 362 21.76 41.35 -11.77
N ALA A 363 20.81 41.70 -10.90
CA ALA A 363 20.42 43.09 -10.64
C ALA A 363 21.60 43.95 -10.11
N LYS A 364 22.52 43.37 -9.32
CA LYS A 364 23.67 44.09 -8.77
C LYS A 364 24.75 44.37 -9.81
N VAL A 365 25.03 43.40 -10.69
CA VAL A 365 25.99 43.56 -11.79
C VAL A 365 25.46 44.58 -12.80
N GLU A 366 24.16 44.52 -13.12
CA GLU A 366 23.50 45.50 -14.00
C GLU A 366 23.57 46.92 -13.42
N ALA A 367 23.28 47.08 -12.11
CA ALA A 367 23.42 48.36 -11.43
C ALA A 367 24.86 48.90 -11.45
N GLY A 368 25.86 48.03 -11.26
CA GLY A 368 27.28 48.41 -11.33
C GLY A 368 27.73 48.84 -12.72
N PHE A 369 27.29 48.15 -13.79
CA PHE A 369 27.55 48.59 -15.17
C PHE A 369 26.83 49.88 -15.53
N ALA A 370 25.61 50.09 -15.01
CA ALA A 370 24.89 51.34 -15.16
C ALA A 370 25.65 52.51 -14.50
N GLU A 371 26.25 52.28 -13.33
CA GLU A 371 27.08 53.28 -12.64
C GLU A 371 28.33 53.64 -13.44
N LEU A 372 29.09 52.65 -13.92
CA LEU A 372 30.26 52.88 -14.80
C LEU A 372 29.90 53.67 -16.05
N SER A 373 28.73 53.41 -16.62
CA SER A 373 28.23 54.07 -17.84
C SER A 373 27.80 55.53 -17.62
N LYS A 374 27.79 56.03 -16.38
CA LYS A 374 27.61 57.47 -16.10
C LYS A 374 28.85 58.29 -16.49
N ASN A 375 30.03 57.69 -16.48
CA ASN A 375 31.23 58.32 -17.02
C ASN A 375 31.14 58.32 -18.55
N ALA A 376 31.18 59.51 -19.16
CA ALA A 376 30.99 59.68 -20.59
C ALA A 376 32.07 59.00 -21.45
N ASP A 377 33.31 58.99 -20.96
CA ASP A 377 34.44 58.35 -21.66
C ASP A 377 34.33 56.83 -21.58
N VAL A 378 33.90 56.30 -20.42
CA VAL A 378 33.62 54.87 -20.24
C VAL A 378 32.48 54.45 -21.16
N LYS A 379 31.39 55.23 -21.17
CA LYS A 379 30.25 55.00 -22.05
C LYS A 379 30.64 55.04 -23.52
N ALA A 380 31.46 55.99 -23.96
CA ALA A 380 31.90 56.08 -25.35
C ALA A 380 32.68 54.84 -25.78
N LYS A 381 33.54 54.29 -24.90
CA LYS A 381 34.26 53.04 -25.16
C LYS A 381 33.35 51.82 -25.18
N ILE A 382 32.36 51.76 -24.29
CA ILE A 382 31.31 50.71 -24.33
C ILE A 382 30.53 50.78 -25.65
N ASP A 383 30.09 51.98 -26.05
CA ASP A 383 29.37 52.20 -27.31
C ASP A 383 30.24 51.87 -28.55
N ALA A 384 31.57 51.96 -28.42
CA ALA A 384 32.55 51.53 -29.42
C ALA A 384 32.82 50.01 -29.43
N GLY A 385 32.14 49.24 -28.58
CA GLY A 385 32.20 47.78 -28.54
C GLY A 385 33.17 47.19 -27.52
N MET A 386 33.77 48.01 -26.65
CA MET A 386 34.60 47.52 -25.55
C MET A 386 33.73 46.97 -24.41
N LYS A 387 34.20 45.95 -23.70
CA LYS A 387 33.48 45.42 -22.53
C LYS A 387 33.46 46.47 -21.40
N PRO A 388 32.40 46.57 -20.57
CA PRO A 388 32.28 47.61 -19.55
C PRO A 388 33.45 47.71 -18.56
N ILE A 389 33.97 46.58 -18.06
CA ILE A 389 35.12 46.54 -17.14
C ILE A 389 36.41 46.98 -17.85
N GLU A 390 36.60 46.54 -19.08
CA GLU A 390 37.76 46.89 -19.90
C GLU A 390 37.75 48.39 -20.25
N ALA A 391 36.59 48.92 -20.62
CA ALA A 391 36.36 50.34 -20.85
C ALA A 391 36.67 51.19 -19.63
N ALA A 392 36.22 50.77 -18.44
CA ALA A 392 36.48 51.48 -17.20
C ALA A 392 37.97 51.48 -16.85
N ARG A 393 38.68 50.35 -16.97
CA ARG A 393 40.13 50.27 -16.73
C ARG A 393 40.91 51.16 -17.70
N GLU A 394 40.54 51.14 -18.98
CA GLU A 394 41.21 51.97 -20.01
C GLU A 394 41.01 53.47 -19.74
N VAL A 395 39.82 53.91 -19.29
CA VAL A 395 39.61 55.31 -18.90
C VAL A 395 40.42 55.68 -17.67
N VAL A 396 40.51 54.81 -16.67
CA VAL A 396 41.36 55.05 -15.49
C VAL A 396 42.83 55.22 -15.91
N ASP A 397 43.32 54.39 -16.83
CA ASP A 397 44.70 54.51 -17.32
C ASP A 397 44.93 55.79 -18.14
N GLU A 398 44.00 56.17 -19.01
CA GLU A 398 44.06 57.45 -19.73
C GLU A 398 44.01 58.66 -18.80
N GLU A 399 43.12 58.67 -17.80
CA GLU A 399 43.04 59.73 -16.79
C GLU A 399 44.31 59.79 -15.93
N THR A 400 44.92 58.65 -15.63
CA THR A 400 46.21 58.58 -14.94
C THR A 400 47.30 59.27 -15.76
N ILE A 401 47.38 59.00 -17.06
CA ILE A 401 48.36 59.61 -17.96
C ILE A 401 48.13 61.12 -18.04
N LYS A 402 46.89 61.57 -18.30
CA LYS A 402 46.53 62.99 -18.37
C LYS A 402 46.90 63.73 -17.08
N THR A 403 46.52 63.17 -15.94
CA THR A 403 46.81 63.74 -14.61
C THR A 403 48.33 63.80 -14.35
N THR A 404 49.06 62.75 -14.72
CA THR A 404 50.53 62.71 -14.56
C THR A 404 51.21 63.78 -15.41
N ASP A 405 50.82 63.92 -16.67
CA ASP A 405 51.36 64.94 -17.57
C ASP A 405 51.08 66.36 -17.06
N GLU A 406 49.87 66.61 -16.56
CA GLU A 406 49.49 67.89 -15.97
C GLU A 406 50.33 68.22 -14.72
N LEU A 407 50.42 67.28 -13.76
CA LEU A 407 51.17 67.46 -12.53
C LEU A 407 52.68 67.63 -12.79
N MET A 408 53.24 66.92 -13.76
CA MET A 408 54.64 67.07 -14.17
C MET A 408 54.89 68.43 -14.82
N SER A 409 53.97 68.91 -15.67
CA SER A 409 54.05 70.26 -16.25
C SER A 409 54.05 71.34 -15.16
N ARG A 410 53.13 71.24 -14.18
CA ARG A 410 53.09 72.11 -12.99
C ARG A 410 54.42 72.10 -12.23
N MET A 411 54.94 70.90 -11.95
CA MET A 411 56.21 70.71 -11.25
C MET A 411 57.38 71.40 -11.97
N TYR A 412 57.51 71.22 -13.28
CA TYR A 412 58.58 71.85 -14.08
C TYR A 412 58.50 73.37 -14.05
N GLN A 413 57.29 73.92 -14.14
CA GLN A 413 57.13 75.36 -14.03
C GLN A 413 57.56 75.85 -12.63
N TYR A 414 57.19 75.16 -11.55
CA TYR A 414 57.49 75.61 -10.18
C TYR A 414 58.99 75.54 -9.88
N ILE A 415 59.67 74.53 -10.42
CA ILE A 415 61.13 74.41 -10.38
C ILE A 415 61.78 75.55 -11.19
N ALA A 416 61.29 75.85 -12.38
CA ALA A 416 61.84 76.94 -13.21
C ALA A 416 61.70 78.31 -12.51
N LEU A 417 60.56 78.56 -11.85
CA LEU A 417 60.35 79.76 -11.03
C LEU A 417 61.36 79.84 -9.88
N ALA A 418 61.58 78.74 -9.14
CA ALA A 418 62.58 78.72 -8.07
C ALA A 418 64.00 78.95 -8.61
N VAL A 419 64.40 78.33 -9.71
CA VAL A 419 65.73 78.52 -10.32
C VAL A 419 65.92 79.98 -10.74
N ALA A 420 64.93 80.58 -11.41
CA ALA A 420 64.99 81.99 -11.80
C ALA A 420 65.03 82.92 -10.59
N ALA A 421 64.26 82.63 -9.55
CA ALA A 421 64.24 83.38 -8.31
C ALA A 421 65.57 83.28 -7.54
N ILE A 422 66.20 82.11 -7.48
CA ILE A 422 67.51 81.91 -6.85
C ILE A 422 68.57 82.73 -7.59
N PHE A 423 68.63 82.63 -8.92
CA PHE A 423 69.57 83.43 -9.71
C PHE A 423 69.32 84.93 -9.53
N GLY A 424 68.06 85.37 -9.55
CA GLY A 424 67.68 86.77 -9.37
C GLY A 424 68.05 87.30 -7.98
N LEU A 425 67.83 86.50 -6.94
CA LEU A 425 68.16 86.84 -5.56
C LEU A 425 69.67 87.03 -5.39
N ILE A 426 70.48 86.07 -5.87
CA ILE A 426 71.95 86.16 -5.78
C ILE A 426 72.45 87.34 -6.62
N ALA A 427 71.91 87.52 -7.83
CA ALA A 427 72.25 88.64 -8.70
C ALA A 427 72.00 89.99 -8.01
N ALA A 428 70.82 90.15 -7.40
CA ALA A 428 70.43 91.36 -6.71
C ALA A 428 71.28 91.64 -5.47
N ILE A 429 71.64 90.62 -4.69
CA ILE A 429 72.55 90.76 -3.54
C ILE A 429 73.93 91.27 -4.02
N LEU A 430 74.46 90.67 -5.09
CA LEU A 430 75.74 91.10 -5.68
C LEU A 430 75.68 92.51 -6.24
N GLY A 431 74.58 92.90 -6.91
CA GLY A 431 74.37 94.23 -7.46
C GLY A 431 74.18 95.31 -6.37
N ALA A 432 73.41 95.02 -5.32
CA ALA A 432 73.29 95.90 -4.15
C ALA A 432 74.64 96.07 -3.44
N GLY A 433 75.42 94.99 -3.34
CA GLY A 433 76.79 95.00 -2.84
C GLY A 433 77.73 95.84 -3.71
N ALA A 434 77.68 95.68 -5.03
CA ALA A 434 78.48 96.45 -5.99
C ALA A 434 78.14 97.95 -5.95
N ALA A 435 76.88 98.32 -5.71
CA ALA A 435 76.45 99.70 -5.57
C ALA A 435 76.94 100.38 -4.27
N LYS A 436 77.39 99.63 -3.27
CA LYS A 436 78.01 100.15 -2.03
C LYS A 436 79.54 100.05 -2.06
N MET A 437 80.06 98.92 -2.52
CA MET A 437 81.49 98.60 -2.63
C MET A 437 81.72 97.90 -3.97
N PRO A 438 82.07 98.65 -5.04
CA PRO A 438 82.23 98.07 -6.36
C PRO A 438 83.39 97.06 -6.36
N ALA A 439 83.16 95.89 -6.94
CA ALA A 439 84.16 94.84 -7.14
C ALA A 439 83.87 94.12 -8.46
N VAL A 440 84.90 93.82 -9.25
CA VAL A 440 84.75 93.22 -10.59
C VAL A 440 83.93 91.92 -10.55
N ASN A 441 84.18 91.07 -9.55
CA ASN A 441 83.48 89.80 -9.39
C ASN A 441 81.99 89.99 -9.03
N LYS A 442 81.65 91.03 -8.27
CA LYS A 442 80.25 91.35 -7.92
C LYS A 442 79.49 91.93 -9.12
N ILE A 443 80.16 92.76 -9.91
CA ILE A 443 79.58 93.36 -11.13
C ILE A 443 79.38 92.28 -12.20
N LYS A 444 80.40 91.46 -12.48
CA LYS A 444 80.29 90.35 -13.45
C LYS A 444 79.31 89.28 -12.99
N GLY A 445 79.41 88.85 -11.73
CA GLY A 445 78.53 87.83 -11.16
C GLY A 445 77.07 88.28 -11.12
N GLY A 446 76.81 89.52 -10.71
CA GLY A 446 75.46 90.08 -10.74
C GLY A 446 74.90 90.16 -12.17
N LEU A 447 75.71 90.57 -13.17
CA LEU A 447 75.25 90.67 -14.55
C LEU A 447 74.93 89.29 -15.13
N ILE A 448 75.81 88.31 -14.91
CA ILE A 448 75.65 86.93 -15.41
C ILE A 448 74.42 86.29 -14.76
N LEU A 449 74.29 86.35 -13.43
CA LEU A 449 73.16 85.74 -12.73
C LEU A 449 71.84 86.47 -13.00
N GLY A 450 71.88 87.80 -13.19
CA GLY A 450 70.71 88.57 -13.61
C GLY A 450 70.24 88.18 -15.01
N LEU A 451 71.18 87.96 -15.95
CA LEU A 451 70.88 87.45 -17.28
C LEU A 451 70.36 86.01 -17.25
N LEU A 452 70.93 85.14 -16.42
CA LEU A 452 70.44 83.77 -16.25
C LEU A 452 69.03 83.74 -15.64
N SER A 453 68.76 84.55 -14.62
CA SER A 453 67.43 84.74 -14.05
C SER A 453 66.41 85.19 -15.11
N LEU A 454 66.80 86.18 -15.94
CA LEU A 454 65.98 86.67 -17.05
C LEU A 454 65.73 85.60 -18.11
N LEU A 455 66.76 84.85 -18.53
CA LEU A 455 66.63 83.80 -19.55
C LEU A 455 65.76 82.65 -19.08
N VAL A 456 65.92 82.20 -17.82
CA VAL A 456 65.05 81.16 -17.24
C VAL A 456 63.62 81.67 -17.13
N ALA A 457 63.41 82.92 -16.71
CA ALA A 457 62.08 83.52 -16.65
C ALA A 457 61.42 83.61 -18.04
N ILE A 458 62.16 84.02 -19.07
CA ILE A 458 61.64 84.07 -20.45
C ILE A 458 61.33 82.66 -20.95
N GLY A 459 62.26 81.71 -20.78
CA GLY A 459 62.07 80.32 -21.21
C GLY A 459 60.87 79.66 -20.54
N ALA A 460 60.69 79.85 -19.24
CA ALA A 460 59.53 79.38 -18.49
C ALA A 460 58.23 80.08 -18.92
N ASN A 461 58.28 81.37 -19.25
CA ASN A 461 57.13 82.12 -19.82
C ASN A 461 56.75 81.66 -21.24
N VAL A 462 57.72 81.23 -22.05
CA VAL A 462 57.43 80.65 -23.38
C VAL A 462 56.89 79.22 -23.24
N TYR A 463 57.54 78.39 -22.43
CA TYR A 463 57.13 77.00 -22.19
C TYR A 463 55.70 76.92 -21.63
N GLY A 464 55.38 77.71 -20.60
CA GLY A 464 54.03 77.72 -20.07
C GLY A 464 53.00 78.23 -21.09
N ALA A 465 53.37 79.14 -22.01
CA ALA A 465 52.41 79.72 -22.95
C ALA A 465 52.05 78.74 -24.07
N LEU A 466 52.99 77.86 -24.41
CA LEU A 466 52.78 76.79 -25.36
C LEU A 466 52.04 75.58 -24.76
N ASN A 467 52.06 75.44 -23.43
CA ASN A 467 51.48 74.29 -22.75
C ASN A 467 50.24 74.65 -21.93
N THR A 468 50.40 75.30 -20.76
CA THR A 468 49.37 75.32 -19.70
C THR A 468 49.33 76.61 -18.85
N TYR A 469 49.68 77.79 -19.38
CA TYR A 469 49.69 79.03 -18.55
C TYR A 469 48.32 79.42 -18.00
N HIS A 470 47.25 79.06 -18.72
CA HIS A 470 45.88 79.41 -18.35
C HIS A 470 45.43 78.77 -17.03
N GLU A 471 46.12 77.71 -16.59
CA GLU A 471 45.79 76.96 -15.37
C GLU A 471 46.59 77.42 -14.14
N PHE A 472 47.66 78.24 -14.33
CA PHE A 472 48.62 78.60 -13.26
C PHE A 472 48.86 80.11 -13.14
N PRO A 473 47.83 80.91 -12.78
CA PRO A 473 47.90 82.37 -12.81
C PRO A 473 48.89 82.98 -11.81
N VAL A 474 49.02 82.37 -10.62
CA VAL A 474 49.94 82.85 -9.57
C VAL A 474 51.40 82.66 -9.98
N GLN A 475 51.70 81.52 -10.59
CA GLN A 475 53.02 81.20 -11.10
C GLN A 475 53.40 82.06 -12.28
N MET A 476 52.48 82.29 -13.22
CA MET A 476 52.65 83.24 -14.31
C MET A 476 53.00 84.63 -13.79
N ALA A 477 52.21 85.13 -12.84
CA ALA A 477 52.43 86.45 -12.26
C ALA A 477 53.81 86.54 -11.58
N ALA A 478 54.18 85.52 -10.80
CA ALA A 478 55.49 85.45 -10.14
C ALA A 478 56.64 85.37 -11.16
N MET A 479 56.49 84.56 -12.22
CA MET A 479 57.53 84.36 -13.23
C MET A 479 57.73 85.60 -14.11
N VAL A 480 56.63 86.26 -14.51
CA VAL A 480 56.66 87.56 -15.19
C VAL A 480 57.31 88.62 -14.31
N ALA A 481 56.95 88.68 -13.02
CA ALA A 481 57.54 89.64 -12.10
C ALA A 481 59.06 89.42 -11.97
N VAL A 482 59.51 88.18 -11.73
CA VAL A 482 60.95 87.85 -11.68
C VAL A 482 61.64 88.23 -13.00
N GLY A 483 61.05 87.93 -14.16
CA GLY A 483 61.60 88.33 -15.46
C GLY A 483 61.72 89.84 -15.66
N VAL A 484 60.67 90.61 -15.32
CA VAL A 484 60.66 92.07 -15.46
C VAL A 484 61.71 92.72 -14.55
N PHE A 485 61.78 92.31 -13.28
CA PHE A 485 62.75 92.89 -12.35
C PHE A 485 64.17 92.40 -12.62
N ALA A 486 64.37 91.19 -13.15
CA ALA A 486 65.67 90.73 -13.63
C ALA A 486 66.13 91.57 -14.84
N LEU A 487 65.24 91.89 -15.78
CA LEU A 487 65.54 92.76 -16.91
C LEU A 487 65.92 94.18 -16.45
N LEU A 488 65.11 94.80 -15.58
CA LEU A 488 65.39 96.13 -15.03
C LEU A 488 66.71 96.15 -14.25
N PHE A 489 67.01 95.08 -13.52
CA PHE A 489 68.28 94.91 -12.82
C PHE A 489 69.46 94.78 -13.79
N VAL A 490 69.35 93.96 -14.83
CA VAL A 490 70.40 93.79 -15.86
C VAL A 490 70.65 95.10 -16.61
N ILE A 491 69.59 95.82 -17.00
CA ILE A 491 69.69 97.13 -17.65
C ILE A 491 70.42 98.09 -16.72
N ALA A 492 69.99 98.21 -15.46
CA ALA A 492 70.65 99.07 -14.48
C ALA A 492 72.14 98.70 -14.29
N MET A 493 72.43 97.40 -14.13
CA MET A 493 73.80 96.89 -14.02
C MET A 493 74.66 97.26 -15.22
N ASN A 494 74.13 97.09 -16.44
CA ASN A 494 74.86 97.36 -17.68
C ASN A 494 75.08 98.86 -17.90
N THR A 495 74.02 99.67 -17.74
CA THR A 495 74.07 101.13 -17.89
C THR A 495 75.07 101.75 -16.93
N TYR A 496 75.15 101.25 -15.69
CA TYR A 496 76.04 101.80 -14.66
C TYR A 496 77.36 101.04 -14.52
N LYS A 497 77.62 100.01 -15.33
CA LYS A 497 78.82 99.17 -15.28
C LYS A 497 80.10 99.99 -15.37
N ASN A 498 80.19 100.87 -16.37
CA ASN A 498 81.38 101.70 -16.58
C ASN A 498 81.59 102.68 -15.42
N GLY A 499 80.51 103.23 -14.86
CA GLY A 499 80.59 104.10 -13.68
C GLY A 499 81.01 103.36 -12.40
N LEU A 500 80.56 102.12 -12.21
CA LEU A 500 81.00 101.27 -11.09
C LEU A 500 82.47 100.84 -11.23
N LEU A 501 82.95 100.63 -12.47
CA LEU A 501 84.35 100.33 -12.76
C LEU A 501 85.25 101.57 -12.65
N ALA A 502 84.75 102.77 -12.97
CA ALA A 502 85.47 104.03 -12.76
C ALA A 502 85.68 104.32 -11.26
N MET A 503 84.65 104.09 -10.43
CA MET A 503 84.78 104.20 -8.97
C MET A 503 85.82 103.25 -8.36
N LEU A 504 86.08 102.10 -9.00
CA LEU A 504 87.16 101.17 -8.62
C LEU A 504 88.56 101.71 -8.92
N LYS A 505 88.67 102.59 -9.92
CA LYS A 505 89.91 103.24 -10.34
C LYS A 505 90.17 104.57 -9.63
N GLY A 506 89.22 105.04 -8.81
CA GLY A 506 89.29 106.33 -8.12
C GLY A 506 88.87 107.54 -8.97
N GLU A 507 88.15 107.30 -10.08
CA GLU A 507 87.66 108.30 -11.04
C GLU A 507 86.21 108.74 -10.79
#